data_AF-A0A3A4JIM5-F1
#
_entry.id   AF-A0A3A4JIM5-F1
#
_cell.length_a   1.000
_cell.length_b   1.000
_cell.length_c   1.000
_cell.angle_alpha   90.00
_cell.angle_beta   90.00
_cell.angle_gamma   90.00
#
_symmetry.space_group_name_H-M   'P 1'
#
loop_
_entity.id
_entity.type
_entity.pdbx_description
1 polymer ?
#
loop_
_entity_poly.entity_id
_entity_poly.type
_entity_poly.pdbx_seq_one_letter_code
_entity_poly.pdbx_strand_id
1 'polypeptide(L)'
;MGKASETEAADQVSILEQPAKYLRLVELEFVDGSAARHIVSAGETAPLIFASVKLHNYPGINPHNNQQTLGLKRIVIYEIGQSGPFWWSTPDLQNNGDQNGAQILDWKFSHVAWEKDKGYLEEFYW
;
A
#
# COMPACT_ATOMS: atom_id res chain seq x y z
N MET A 1 -32.02 39.07 7.41
CA MET A 1 -31.47 38.65 6.10
C MET A 1 -30.06 38.14 6.33
N GLY A 2 -29.90 36.84 6.63
CA GLY A 2 -28.60 36.21 6.81
C GLY A 2 -28.38 35.21 5.68
N LYS A 3 -27.37 35.43 4.85
CA LYS A 3 -26.82 34.42 3.95
C LYS A 3 -25.47 34.03 4.54
N ALA A 4 -25.45 33.03 5.41
CA ALA A 4 -24.23 32.29 5.69
C ALA A 4 -23.95 31.45 4.43
N SER A 5 -22.76 31.62 3.87
CA SER A 5 -22.33 31.05 2.60
C SER A 5 -22.20 29.53 2.68
N GLU A 6 -22.79 28.84 1.71
CA GLU A 6 -22.73 27.38 1.47
C GLU A 6 -21.32 26.85 1.10
N THR A 7 -20.25 27.57 1.44
CA THR A 7 -18.89 27.29 0.95
C THR A 7 -18.08 26.36 1.85
N GLU A 8 -18.52 26.07 3.08
CA GLU A 8 -17.72 25.27 4.04
C GLU A 8 -17.98 23.76 4.01
N ALA A 9 -18.96 23.28 3.23
CA ALA A 9 -19.31 21.85 3.18
C ALA A 9 -18.54 21.06 2.10
N ALA A 10 -17.86 21.73 1.16
CA ALA A 10 -17.18 21.07 0.04
C ALA A 10 -15.77 20.56 0.38
N ASP A 11 -15.19 20.95 1.52
CA ASP A 11 -13.79 20.68 1.85
C ASP A 11 -13.57 19.41 2.69
N GLN A 12 -14.65 18.73 3.11
CA GLN A 12 -14.56 17.54 3.96
C GLN A 12 -14.69 16.20 3.22
N VAL A 13 -14.92 16.20 1.90
CA VAL A 13 -15.12 14.97 1.10
C VAL A 13 -13.79 14.39 0.55
N SER A 14 -12.67 15.11 0.67
CA SER A 14 -11.39 14.73 0.03
C SER A 14 -10.58 13.64 0.76
N ILE A 15 -10.90 13.32 2.02
CA ILE A 15 -10.02 12.49 2.87
C ILE A 15 -10.11 10.99 2.51
N LEU A 16 -11.21 10.54 1.89
CA LEU A 16 -11.46 9.13 1.59
C LEU A 16 -11.21 8.70 0.13
N GLU A 17 -11.14 9.64 -0.83
CA GLU A 17 -10.81 9.31 -2.23
C GLU A 17 -9.31 9.09 -2.47
N GLN A 18 -8.48 9.43 -1.48
CA GLN A 18 -7.04 9.54 -1.65
C GLN A 18 -6.18 8.41 -1.06
N PRO A 19 -6.53 7.66 0.01
CA PRO A 19 -5.58 6.69 0.60
C PRO A 19 -5.17 5.59 -0.37
N ALA A 20 -6.03 5.22 -1.33
CA ALA A 20 -5.74 4.19 -2.31
C ALA A 20 -4.61 4.55 -3.28
N LYS A 21 -4.43 5.83 -3.60
CA LYS A 21 -3.31 6.29 -4.43
C LYS A 21 -2.00 6.35 -3.64
N TYR A 22 -2.07 6.69 -2.36
CA TYR A 22 -0.86 7.02 -1.60
C TYR A 22 -0.29 5.89 -0.78
N LEU A 23 -0.99 4.80 -0.51
CA LEU A 23 -0.45 3.70 0.29
C LEU A 23 -0.06 2.50 -0.56
N ARG A 24 1.01 1.83 -0.13
CA ARG A 24 1.47 0.54 -0.65
C ARG A 24 1.70 -0.40 0.52
N LEU A 25 1.29 -1.65 0.35
CA LEU A 25 1.75 -2.73 1.21
C LEU A 25 2.93 -3.40 0.51
N VAL A 26 4.08 -3.38 1.18
CA VAL A 26 5.34 -3.96 0.72
C VAL A 26 5.58 -5.22 1.54
N GLU A 27 5.65 -6.35 0.86
CA GLU A 27 5.93 -7.66 1.45
C GLU A 27 7.32 -8.12 1.06
N LEU A 28 8.16 -8.38 2.06
CA LEU A 28 9.53 -8.86 1.91
C LEU A 28 9.49 -10.34 2.26
N GLU A 29 9.76 -11.20 1.28
CA GLU A 29 9.87 -12.63 1.52
C GLU A 29 11.32 -13.05 1.62
N PHE A 30 11.63 -13.84 2.63
CA PHE A 30 12.98 -14.30 2.92
C PHE A 30 13.17 -15.75 2.44
N VAL A 31 14.44 -16.15 2.31
CA VAL A 31 14.82 -17.48 1.82
C VAL A 31 14.36 -18.63 2.73
N ASP A 32 14.11 -18.35 4.00
CA ASP A 32 13.60 -19.32 4.99
C ASP A 32 12.07 -19.50 4.93
N GLY A 33 11.39 -18.76 4.04
CA GLY A 33 9.93 -18.79 3.87
C GLY A 33 9.17 -17.83 4.79
N SER A 34 9.86 -17.09 5.67
CA SER A 34 9.24 -16.03 6.45
C SER A 34 8.96 -14.79 5.58
N ALA A 35 8.03 -13.94 6.03
CA ALA A 35 7.70 -12.69 5.36
C ALA A 35 7.51 -11.54 6.36
N ALA A 36 7.94 -10.34 5.97
CA ALA A 36 7.68 -9.10 6.67
C ALA A 36 6.80 -8.18 5.82
N ARG A 37 5.87 -7.46 6.45
CA ARG A 37 4.90 -6.58 5.78
C ARG A 37 5.01 -5.16 6.31
N HIS A 38 5.10 -4.19 5.40
CA HIS A 38 5.18 -2.77 5.72
C HIS A 38 4.15 -1.99 4.92
N ILE A 39 3.39 -1.12 5.60
CA ILE A 39 2.54 -0.14 4.93
C ILE A 39 3.35 1.15 4.83
N VAL A 40 3.58 1.62 3.61
CA VAL A 40 4.33 2.84 3.32
C VAL A 40 3.57 3.72 2.36
N SER A 41 3.98 4.98 2.25
CA SER A 41 3.48 5.82 1.17
C SER A 41 4.07 5.39 -0.17
N ALA A 42 3.39 5.68 -1.27
CA ALA A 42 3.83 5.34 -2.62
C ALA A 42 5.21 5.95 -2.93
N GLY A 43 5.47 7.18 -2.47
CA GLY A 43 6.78 7.85 -2.63
C GLY A 43 7.92 7.19 -1.83
N GLU A 44 7.61 6.49 -0.73
CA GLU A 44 8.60 5.82 0.12
C GLU A 44 8.84 4.35 -0.28
N THR A 45 8.12 3.86 -1.30
CA THR A 45 8.21 2.45 -1.73
C THR A 45 9.58 2.15 -2.35
N ALA A 46 10.08 3.00 -3.25
CA ALA A 46 11.38 2.80 -3.89
C ALA A 46 12.57 2.90 -2.90
N PRO A 47 12.63 3.91 -2.00
CA PRO A 47 13.65 3.95 -0.94
C PRO A 47 13.65 2.69 -0.06
N LEU A 48 12.48 2.20 0.34
CA LEU A 48 12.37 0.96 1.13
C LEU A 48 12.91 -0.24 0.36
N ILE A 49 12.47 -0.46 -0.88
CA ILE A 49 12.94 -1.56 -1.73
C ILE A 49 14.46 -1.53 -1.84
N PHE A 50 15.04 -0.38 -2.18
CA PHE A 50 16.49 -0.22 -2.33
C PHE A 50 17.24 -0.54 -1.04
N ALA A 51 16.78 0.00 0.10
CA ALA A 51 17.39 -0.26 1.40
C ALA A 51 17.31 -1.75 1.77
N SER A 52 16.16 -2.38 1.57
CA SER A 52 15.96 -3.81 1.84
C SER A 52 16.83 -4.69 0.96
N VAL A 53 16.85 -4.46 -0.36
CA VAL A 53 17.72 -5.23 -1.27
C VAL A 53 19.19 -5.06 -0.86
N LYS A 54 19.65 -3.84 -0.58
CA LYS A 54 21.03 -3.58 -0.16
C LYS A 54 21.39 -4.30 1.14
N LEU A 55 20.51 -4.25 2.14
CA LEU A 55 20.72 -4.87 3.44
C LEU A 55 20.78 -6.41 3.36
N HIS A 56 19.94 -7.00 2.49
CA HIS A 56 19.74 -8.45 2.45
C HIS A 56 20.48 -9.17 1.30
N ASN A 57 21.00 -8.47 0.28
CA ASN A 57 21.86 -9.06 -0.76
C ASN A 57 23.30 -9.30 -0.30
N TYR A 58 23.82 -8.44 0.58
CA TYR A 58 25.12 -8.61 1.23
C TYR A 58 24.90 -8.90 2.71
N PRO A 59 24.42 -10.10 3.07
CA PRO A 59 24.00 -10.40 4.44
C PRO A 59 25.18 -10.28 5.39
N GLY A 60 25.21 -9.18 6.14
CA GLY A 60 26.12 -8.93 7.24
C GLY A 60 25.55 -9.42 8.57
N ILE A 61 26.11 -8.90 9.66
CA ILE A 61 25.52 -9.05 11.00
C ILE A 61 24.56 -7.88 11.24
N ASN A 62 23.32 -8.19 11.57
CA ASN A 62 22.35 -7.19 12.01
C ASN A 62 22.79 -6.64 13.37
N PRO A 63 23.12 -5.34 13.48
CA PRO A 63 23.68 -4.77 14.70
C PRO A 63 22.67 -4.72 15.86
N HIS A 64 21.37 -4.84 15.58
CA HIS A 64 20.33 -4.83 16.63
C HIS A 64 20.33 -6.13 17.44
N ASN A 65 20.61 -7.28 16.81
CA ASN A 65 20.50 -8.59 17.45
C ASN A 65 21.75 -9.47 17.31
N ASN A 66 22.81 -8.98 16.66
CA ASN A 66 24.04 -9.71 16.33
C ASN A 66 23.82 -11.02 15.55
N GLN A 67 22.67 -11.18 14.89
CA GLN A 67 22.39 -12.34 14.05
C GLN A 67 22.72 -12.04 12.59
N GLN A 68 22.95 -13.09 11.81
CA GLN A 68 23.12 -12.94 10.37
C GLN A 68 21.83 -12.42 9.74
N THR A 69 21.96 -11.41 8.90
CA THR A 69 20.82 -10.88 8.13
C THR A 69 20.27 -11.98 7.22
N LEU A 70 18.97 -12.22 7.29
CA LEU A 70 18.30 -13.21 6.44
C LEU A 70 18.43 -12.83 4.96
N GLY A 71 18.62 -13.81 4.10
CA GLY A 71 18.62 -13.57 2.66
C GLY A 71 17.21 -13.19 2.18
N LEU A 72 17.10 -12.15 1.36
CA LEU A 72 15.85 -11.77 0.72
C LEU A 72 15.63 -12.61 -0.54
N LYS A 73 14.41 -13.10 -0.75
CA LYS A 73 13.99 -13.91 -1.89
C LYS A 73 13.25 -13.05 -2.92
N ARG A 74 12.21 -12.34 -2.49
CA ARG A 74 11.43 -11.44 -3.35
C ARG A 74 10.80 -10.28 -2.56
N ILE A 75 10.49 -9.19 -3.26
CA ILE A 75 9.66 -8.10 -2.74
C ILE A 75 8.41 -7.99 -3.60
N VAL A 76 7.25 -8.00 -2.97
CA VAL A 76 5.93 -7.89 -3.61
C VAL A 76 5.26 -6.60 -3.18
N ILE A 77 4.66 -5.90 -4.14
CA ILE A 77 3.91 -4.67 -3.90
C ILE A 77 2.42 -4.96 -4.09
N TYR A 78 1.64 -4.50 -3.13
CA TYR A 78 0.19 -4.52 -3.17
C TYR A 78 -0.35 -3.09 -3.10
N GLU A 79 -1.44 -2.86 -3.82
CA GLU A 79 -2.17 -1.60 -3.85
C GLU A 79 -3.53 -1.76 -3.19
N ILE A 80 -4.12 -0.65 -2.75
CA ILE A 80 -5.47 -0.70 -2.20
C ILE A 80 -6.44 -0.95 -3.34
N GLY A 81 -7.11 -2.09 -3.29
CA GLY A 81 -8.28 -2.39 -4.08
C GLY A 81 -9.54 -1.96 -3.36
N GLN A 82 -10.57 -1.72 -4.16
CA GLN A 82 -11.95 -1.55 -3.68
C GLN A 82 -12.78 -2.72 -4.19
N SER A 83 -13.64 -3.23 -3.32
CA SER A 83 -14.64 -4.26 -3.63
C SER A 83 -16.01 -3.79 -3.13
N GLY A 84 -17.01 -3.81 -4.00
CA GLY A 84 -18.35 -3.26 -3.77
C GLY A 84 -18.82 -2.36 -4.92
N PRO A 85 -19.94 -1.63 -4.78
CA PRO A 85 -20.86 -1.63 -3.64
C PRO A 85 -21.45 -3.00 -3.32
N PHE A 86 -21.69 -3.26 -2.04
CA PHE A 86 -22.51 -4.40 -1.64
C PHE A 86 -23.99 -4.00 -1.53
N TRP A 87 -24.88 -4.71 -2.20
CA TRP A 87 -26.31 -4.38 -2.28
C TRP A 87 -27.03 -4.28 -0.92
N TRP A 88 -26.56 -5.00 0.11
CA TRP A 88 -27.11 -4.95 1.47
C TRP A 88 -26.67 -3.73 2.28
N SER A 89 -25.76 -2.91 1.73
CA SER A 89 -25.29 -1.67 2.34
C SER A 89 -26.00 -0.42 1.80
N THR A 90 -26.96 -0.59 0.90
CA THR A 90 -27.84 0.46 0.38
C THR A 90 -29.31 0.17 0.71
N PRO A 91 -29.71 0.03 2.00
CA PRO A 91 -31.13 -0.07 2.32
C PRO A 91 -31.82 1.28 2.04
N ASP A 92 -32.61 1.30 0.97
CA ASP A 92 -33.58 2.32 0.54
C ASP A 92 -33.17 3.80 0.73
N LEU A 93 -32.57 4.38 -0.32
CA LEU A 93 -32.11 5.77 -0.36
C LEU A 93 -33.27 6.76 -0.60
N GLN A 94 -34.25 6.83 0.30
CA GLN A 94 -34.98 8.09 0.44
C GLN A 94 -34.09 9.07 1.21
N ASN A 95 -33.47 10.01 0.49
CA ASN A 95 -32.66 11.14 0.98
C ASN A 95 -31.18 10.90 1.37
N ASN A 96 -30.57 9.74 1.10
CA ASN A 96 -29.10 9.64 1.13
C ASN A 96 -28.57 9.81 -0.31
N GLY A 97 -27.87 10.90 -0.58
CA GLY A 97 -27.30 11.21 -1.90
C GLY A 97 -26.10 10.35 -2.31
N ASP A 98 -25.78 9.31 -1.55
CA ASP A 98 -24.63 8.44 -1.78
C ASP A 98 -25.06 7.11 -2.42
N GLN A 99 -24.88 7.02 -3.73
CA GLN A 99 -25.22 5.84 -4.53
C GLN A 99 -24.19 4.70 -4.39
N ASN A 100 -23.08 4.93 -3.70
CA ASN A 100 -21.91 4.03 -3.76
C ASN A 100 -21.86 2.94 -2.68
N GLY A 101 -22.81 2.93 -1.74
CA GLY A 101 -22.90 1.92 -0.67
C GLY A 101 -21.63 1.78 0.17
N ALA A 102 -21.58 0.75 1.03
CA ALA A 102 -20.35 0.35 1.69
C ALA A 102 -19.44 -0.41 0.71
N GLN A 103 -18.17 -0.04 0.73
CA GLN A 103 -17.08 -0.69 0.00
C GLN A 103 -16.06 -1.24 0.99
N ILE A 104 -15.45 -2.38 0.64
CA ILE A 104 -14.35 -2.95 1.40
C ILE A 104 -13.04 -2.58 0.71
N LEU A 105 -12.09 -2.06 1.49
CA LEU A 105 -10.72 -1.87 1.06
C LEU A 105 -9.92 -3.14 1.33
N ASP A 106 -9.27 -3.67 0.30
CA ASP A 106 -8.37 -4.82 0.39
C ASP A 106 -7.01 -4.50 -0.21
N TRP A 107 -6.01 -5.34 0.06
CA TRP A 107 -4.71 -5.26 -0.59
C TRP A 107 -4.73 -6.19 -1.81
N LYS A 108 -4.68 -5.61 -3.01
CA LYS A 108 -4.60 -6.35 -4.26
C LYS A 108 -3.15 -6.43 -4.71
N PHE A 109 -2.74 -7.62 -5.15
CA PHE A 109 -1.43 -7.81 -5.76
C PHE A 109 -1.28 -6.83 -6.92
N SER A 110 -0.17 -6.09 -6.94
CA SER A 110 0.18 -5.20 -8.05
C SER A 110 1.27 -5.86 -8.90
N HIS A 111 2.47 -6.04 -8.34
CA HIS A 111 3.61 -6.60 -9.05
C HIS A 111 4.70 -7.10 -8.09
N VAL A 112 5.68 -7.83 -8.65
CA VAL A 112 6.93 -8.18 -7.96
C VAL A 112 7.96 -7.11 -8.29
N ALA A 113 8.39 -6.34 -7.30
CA ALA A 113 9.33 -5.24 -7.51
C ALA A 113 10.80 -5.72 -7.58
N TRP A 114 11.10 -6.88 -6.99
CA TRP A 114 12.44 -7.46 -7.02
C TRP A 114 12.40 -8.97 -6.72
N GLU A 115 13.26 -9.77 -7.36
CA GLU A 115 13.41 -11.21 -7.10
C GLU A 115 14.85 -11.67 -7.37
N LYS A 116 15.44 -12.39 -6.39
CA LYS A 116 16.89 -12.70 -6.33
C LYS A 116 17.47 -13.37 -7.57
N ASP A 117 16.70 -14.28 -8.19
CA ASP A 117 17.19 -15.12 -9.30
C ASP A 117 16.75 -14.61 -10.68
N LYS A 118 15.94 -13.54 -10.72
CA LYS A 118 15.44 -12.98 -11.98
C LYS A 118 16.15 -11.72 -12.42
N GLY A 119 17.02 -11.14 -11.59
CA GLY A 119 17.85 -9.98 -11.95
C GLY A 119 17.07 -8.69 -12.28
N TYR A 120 15.74 -8.68 -12.13
CA TYR A 120 14.92 -7.49 -12.31
C TYR A 120 15.12 -6.57 -11.10
N LEU A 121 16.05 -5.63 -11.20
CA LEU A 121 15.75 -4.27 -10.76
C LEU A 121 15.03 -3.67 -11.96
N GLU A 122 13.70 -3.65 -11.98
CA GLU A 122 13.04 -2.76 -12.93
C GLU A 122 13.69 -1.39 -12.76
N GLU A 123 14.22 -0.84 -13.85
CA GLU A 123 14.89 0.45 -13.85
C GLU A 123 13.90 1.46 -13.29
N PHE A 124 14.05 1.80 -12.01
CA PHE A 124 13.39 2.95 -11.41
C PHE A 124 13.95 4.18 -12.12
N TYR A 125 13.38 4.52 -13.27
CA TYR A 125 13.60 5.80 -13.93
C TYR A 125 13.02 6.86 -13.00
N TRP A 126 13.92 7.57 -12.31
CA TRP A 126 13.67 8.68 -11.41
C TRP A 126 13.12 9.91 -12.14
#